data_AF-A0A0P1GVB9-F1
#
_entry.id   AF-A0A0P1GVB9-F1
#
_cell.length_a   1.000
_cell.length_b   1.000
_cell.length_c   1.000
_cell.angle_alpha   90.00
_cell.angle_beta   90.00
_cell.angle_gamma   90.00
#
_symmetry.space_group_name_H-M   'P 1'
#
loop_
_entity.id
_entity.type
_entity.pdbx_description
1 polymer ?
#
loop_
_entity_poly.entity_id
_entity_poly.type
_entity_poly.pdbx_seq_one_letter_code
_entity_poly.pdbx_strand_id
1 'polypeptide(L)'
;MKDHMQGVYLTGHGGPEKLEFRTDIPVPSPGPGQVLVRVKAAGINNTDINTRVGWYSSEVTGGTDAVDQEVEAGGWGGALHFPRIQGADLCGVVETLGAGVSSFKVGSRVTCPVNLPRVRPGAPMGFIVIGSEIDGAFAQYCVVDADDLYDVTASPLTDVEVAAIPCAFGTAEGLLTRAGVTAGQEVLITGASGGVGLAAVELAALRGARVTALTSAAKAKAVHGQGAAVTLDRNASLPKDQFDVVIDVVGGSGWGDLILALKSGGHYAMAGAIAGPMVQADLRDIYLRDITIHGCTYQSPEIFGRLVALMNAGRIKPLVSKTYPLQDIAKAQEEFQSKSLPGKLVLIPE
;
A
#
# COMPACT_ATOMS: atom_id res chain seq x y z
N MET A 1 10.38 23.39 19.92
CA MET A 1 10.13 22.83 18.58
C MET A 1 10.40 23.91 17.55
N LYS A 2 10.70 23.57 16.30
CA LYS A 2 10.66 24.58 15.22
C LYS A 2 9.19 25.00 15.02
N ASP A 3 8.93 26.28 14.75
CA ASP A 3 7.56 26.74 14.47
C ASP A 3 7.07 26.27 13.09
N HIS A 4 8.01 26.00 12.19
CA HIS A 4 7.76 25.55 10.84
C HIS A 4 8.54 24.29 10.49
N MET A 5 8.02 23.54 9.53
CA MET A 5 8.57 22.33 8.95
C MET A 5 8.59 22.39 7.43
N GLN A 6 9.41 21.50 6.88
CA GLN A 6 9.38 21.16 5.47
C GLN A 6 8.35 20.07 5.21
N GLY A 7 7.73 20.14 4.03
CA GLY A 7 6.78 19.14 3.57
C GLY A 7 6.33 19.41 2.14
N VAL A 8 5.49 18.52 1.62
CA VAL A 8 4.94 18.64 0.28
C VAL A 8 3.44 18.86 0.37
N TYR A 9 2.96 19.99 -0.13
CA TYR A 9 1.55 20.22 -0.33
C TYR A 9 1.12 19.70 -1.70
N LEU A 10 0.07 18.90 -1.70
CA LEU A 10 -0.78 18.68 -2.85
C LEU A 10 -1.78 19.84 -2.93
N THR A 11 -1.72 20.65 -3.99
CA THR A 11 -2.54 21.87 -4.13
C THR A 11 -3.79 21.71 -5.01
N GLY A 12 -3.97 20.53 -5.59
CA GLY A 12 -5.14 20.17 -6.39
C GLY A 12 -4.92 18.83 -7.10
N HIS A 13 -5.93 18.34 -7.82
CA HIS A 13 -5.75 17.19 -8.69
C HIS A 13 -4.92 17.55 -9.93
N GLY A 14 -4.12 16.60 -10.42
CA GLY A 14 -3.31 16.79 -11.64
C GLY A 14 -1.98 16.04 -11.65
N GLY A 15 -1.03 16.59 -12.42
CA GLY A 15 0.31 16.04 -12.57
C GLY A 15 1.25 16.45 -11.43
N PRO A 16 2.57 16.19 -11.58
CA PRO A 16 3.58 16.53 -10.58
C PRO A 16 3.65 18.01 -10.23
N GLU A 17 3.17 18.91 -11.10
CA GLU A 17 3.09 20.35 -10.86
C GLU A 17 2.17 20.74 -9.68
N LYS A 18 1.31 19.83 -9.23
CA LYS A 18 0.46 20.02 -8.04
C LYS A 18 1.17 19.68 -6.72
N LEU A 19 2.42 19.18 -6.79
CA LEU A 19 3.24 18.86 -5.63
C LEU A 19 4.20 20.02 -5.33
N GLU A 20 3.86 20.82 -4.34
CA GLU A 20 4.65 21.98 -3.92
C GLU A 20 5.46 21.66 -2.67
N PHE A 21 6.79 21.57 -2.82
CA PHE A 21 7.69 21.50 -1.67
C PHE A 21 7.72 22.86 -0.96
N ARG A 22 7.48 22.85 0.35
CA ARG A 22 7.41 24.03 1.21
C ARG A 22 8.39 23.89 2.37
N THR A 23 8.88 25.02 2.85
CA THR A 23 9.82 25.08 4.00
C THR A 23 9.25 25.84 5.20
N ASP A 24 8.01 26.31 5.05
CA ASP A 24 7.29 27.23 5.91
C ASP A 24 5.92 26.66 6.34
N ILE A 25 5.77 25.34 6.36
CA ILE A 25 4.54 24.71 6.85
C ILE A 25 4.53 24.80 8.38
N PRO A 26 3.49 25.33 9.05
CA PRO A 26 3.44 25.32 10.51
C PRO A 26 3.52 23.91 11.08
N VAL A 27 4.32 23.68 12.12
CA VAL A 27 4.36 22.38 12.80
C VAL A 27 3.03 22.16 13.54
N PRO A 28 2.28 21.08 13.24
CA PRO A 28 1.02 20.82 13.91
C PRO A 28 1.23 20.46 15.38
N SER A 29 0.31 20.88 16.24
CA SER A 29 0.28 20.48 17.65
C SER A 29 -0.69 19.30 17.84
N PRO A 30 -0.30 18.22 18.53
CA PRO A 30 -1.20 17.08 18.73
C PRO A 30 -2.31 17.44 19.73
N GLY A 31 -3.56 17.15 19.38
CA GLY A 31 -4.71 17.26 20.28
C GLY A 31 -4.77 16.14 21.33
N PRO A 32 -5.80 16.13 22.18
CA PRO A 32 -6.04 15.01 23.11
C PRO A 32 -6.13 13.68 22.36
N GLY A 33 -5.45 12.64 22.87
CA GLY A 33 -5.40 11.31 22.24
C GLY A 33 -4.48 11.21 21.01
N GLN A 34 -3.84 12.31 20.59
CA GLN A 34 -2.99 12.34 19.40
C GLN A 34 -1.51 12.38 19.74
N VAL A 35 -0.68 12.03 18.77
CA VAL A 35 0.78 12.02 18.88
C VAL A 35 1.36 12.77 17.70
N LEU A 36 2.32 13.66 17.99
CA LEU A 36 3.18 14.24 16.96
C LEU A 36 4.34 13.29 16.72
N VAL A 37 4.43 12.77 15.51
CA VAL A 37 5.50 11.90 15.06
C VAL A 37 6.46 12.71 14.21
N ARG A 38 7.74 12.71 14.58
CA ARG A 38 8.81 13.20 13.71
C ARG A 38 9.14 12.12 12.69
N VAL A 39 8.80 12.38 11.44
CA VAL A 39 8.94 11.42 10.35
C VAL A 39 10.42 11.17 10.07
N LYS A 40 10.78 9.91 9.93
CA LYS A 40 12.13 9.45 9.60
C LYS A 40 12.24 8.97 8.16
N ALA A 41 11.16 8.36 7.66
CA ALA A 41 11.04 7.91 6.30
C ALA A 41 9.56 7.75 5.93
N ALA A 42 9.23 7.94 4.66
CA ALA A 42 7.90 7.76 4.11
C ALA A 42 7.93 7.04 2.76
N GLY A 43 7.28 5.89 2.66
CA GLY A 43 7.21 5.12 1.41
C GLY A 43 6.27 5.75 0.37
N ILE A 44 6.66 5.67 -0.91
CA ILE A 44 5.80 6.06 -2.04
C ILE A 44 4.92 4.87 -2.45
N ASN A 45 3.65 5.15 -2.74
CA ASN A 45 2.63 4.18 -3.12
C ASN A 45 1.83 4.60 -4.35
N ASN A 46 1.19 3.62 -5.00
CA ASN A 46 0.20 3.91 -6.04
C ASN A 46 -0.95 4.76 -5.49
N THR A 47 -1.33 4.62 -4.21
CA THR A 47 -2.38 5.46 -3.63
C THR A 47 -2.01 6.95 -3.62
N ASP A 48 -0.74 7.31 -3.45
CA ASP A 48 -0.34 8.72 -3.46
C ASP A 48 -0.56 9.30 -4.87
N ILE A 49 -0.21 8.55 -5.90
CA ILE A 49 -0.41 8.95 -7.30
C ILE A 49 -1.90 8.94 -7.66
N ASN A 50 -2.63 7.87 -7.32
CA ASN A 50 -4.05 7.73 -7.61
C ASN A 50 -4.86 8.87 -6.97
N THR A 51 -4.60 9.20 -5.71
CA THR A 51 -5.23 10.33 -5.02
C THR A 51 -4.86 11.67 -5.68
N ARG A 52 -3.60 11.84 -6.13
CA ARG A 52 -3.16 13.06 -6.84
C ARG A 52 -3.87 13.24 -8.17
N VAL A 53 -3.91 12.20 -9.01
CA VAL A 53 -4.54 12.27 -10.34
C VAL A 53 -6.07 12.11 -10.28
N GLY A 54 -6.61 11.73 -9.11
CA GLY A 54 -8.04 11.55 -8.91
C GLY A 54 -8.62 10.23 -9.43
N TRP A 55 -7.78 9.19 -9.54
CA TRP A 55 -8.13 7.89 -10.13
C TRP A 55 -9.26 7.15 -9.41
N TYR A 56 -9.53 7.45 -8.13
CA TYR A 56 -10.61 6.80 -7.38
C TYR A 56 -12.01 7.30 -7.74
N SER A 57 -12.13 8.34 -8.57
CA SER A 57 -13.42 8.77 -9.11
C SER A 57 -14.06 7.65 -9.93
N SER A 58 -15.36 7.43 -9.75
CA SER A 58 -16.14 6.45 -10.53
C SER A 58 -16.23 6.78 -12.02
N GLU A 59 -15.83 8.00 -12.40
CA GLU A 59 -15.79 8.45 -13.80
C GLU A 59 -14.53 7.96 -14.54
N VAL A 60 -13.53 7.43 -13.82
CA VAL A 60 -12.28 6.95 -14.39
C VAL A 60 -12.42 5.49 -14.81
N THR A 61 -12.16 5.19 -16.08
CA THR A 61 -12.26 3.84 -16.64
C THR A 61 -10.91 3.25 -17.09
N GLY A 62 -9.87 4.08 -17.17
CA GLY A 62 -8.52 3.70 -17.56
C GLY A 62 -7.61 3.27 -16.40
N GLY A 63 -6.39 2.84 -16.74
CA GLY A 63 -5.33 2.62 -15.75
C GLY A 63 -4.84 3.93 -15.12
N THR A 64 -4.05 3.83 -14.05
CA THR A 64 -3.53 5.00 -13.31
C THR A 64 -2.82 6.02 -14.22
N ASP A 65 -2.10 5.55 -15.24
CA ASP A 65 -1.32 6.42 -16.13
C ASP A 65 -2.15 7.07 -17.26
N ALA A 66 -3.46 6.81 -17.30
CA ALA A 66 -4.38 7.28 -18.35
C ALA A 66 -5.45 8.25 -17.82
N VAL A 67 -5.24 8.86 -16.64
CA VAL A 67 -6.18 9.86 -16.10
C VAL A 67 -5.80 11.24 -16.62
N ASP A 68 -6.67 11.82 -17.46
CA ASP A 68 -6.47 13.11 -18.12
C ASP A 68 -7.59 14.13 -17.84
N GLN A 69 -8.58 13.76 -17.02
CA GLN A 69 -9.77 14.56 -16.72
C GLN A 69 -9.70 15.23 -15.33
N GLU A 70 -10.25 16.43 -15.23
CA GLU A 70 -10.51 17.05 -13.92
C GLU A 70 -11.61 16.28 -13.20
N VAL A 71 -11.38 15.91 -11.95
CA VAL A 71 -12.37 15.22 -11.11
C VAL A 71 -12.56 15.95 -9.79
N GLU A 72 -13.80 16.08 -9.33
CA GLU A 72 -14.09 16.66 -8.02
C GLU A 72 -13.92 15.64 -6.87
N ALA A 73 -14.29 14.38 -7.11
CA ALA A 73 -14.26 13.31 -6.11
C ALA A 73 -13.17 12.25 -6.40
N GLY A 74 -11.91 12.67 -6.34
CA GLY A 74 -10.77 11.82 -6.73
C GLY A 74 -10.07 11.04 -5.60
N GLY A 75 -10.46 11.24 -4.34
CA GLY A 75 -9.90 10.56 -3.17
C GLY A 75 -10.65 9.29 -2.75
N TRP A 76 -10.14 8.58 -1.75
CA TRP A 76 -10.75 7.32 -1.26
C TRP A 76 -12.17 7.51 -0.72
N GLY A 77 -12.39 8.55 0.09
CA GLY A 77 -13.69 8.90 0.65
C GLY A 77 -14.50 9.89 -0.20
N GLY A 78 -14.04 10.23 -1.40
CA GLY A 78 -14.63 11.28 -2.26
C GLY A 78 -13.71 12.50 -2.44
N ALA A 79 -14.27 13.70 -2.36
CA ALA A 79 -13.53 14.94 -2.59
C ALA A 79 -12.44 15.18 -1.53
N LEU A 80 -11.28 15.67 -1.97
CA LEU A 80 -10.17 16.06 -1.10
C LEU A 80 -10.26 17.54 -0.71
N HIS A 81 -9.71 17.87 0.46
CA HIS A 81 -9.47 19.26 0.85
C HIS A 81 -8.01 19.61 0.59
N PHE A 82 -7.79 20.70 -0.15
CA PHE A 82 -6.45 21.21 -0.48
C PHE A 82 -6.12 22.50 0.31
N PRO A 83 -4.84 22.76 0.65
CA PRO A 83 -3.70 21.87 0.43
C PRO A 83 -3.74 20.63 1.35
N ARG A 84 -3.25 19.49 0.85
CA ARG A 84 -3.13 18.21 1.58
C ARG A 84 -1.67 17.77 1.62
N ILE A 85 -1.16 17.34 2.76
CA ILE A 85 0.10 16.59 2.84
C ILE A 85 -0.21 15.11 2.60
N GLN A 86 0.33 14.53 1.52
CA GLN A 86 0.18 13.10 1.23
C GLN A 86 1.16 12.23 2.05
N GLY A 87 1.34 10.97 1.67
CA GLY A 87 2.30 10.05 2.29
C GLY A 87 1.61 9.07 3.20
N ALA A 88 1.18 7.95 2.60
CA ALA A 88 0.45 6.91 3.31
C ALA A 88 1.32 6.07 4.25
N ASP A 89 2.60 5.88 3.90
CA ASP A 89 3.53 5.09 4.73
C ASP A 89 4.29 5.98 5.70
N LEU A 90 4.27 5.63 6.99
CA LEU A 90 4.95 6.36 8.05
C LEU A 90 5.94 5.45 8.81
N CYS A 91 7.20 5.84 8.90
CA CYS A 91 8.06 5.48 10.02
C CYS A 91 8.60 6.74 10.68
N GLY A 92 8.51 6.80 12.00
CA GLY A 92 9.01 7.96 12.73
C GLY A 92 9.27 7.69 14.20
N VAL A 93 9.58 8.75 14.91
CA VAL A 93 9.75 8.73 16.37
C VAL A 93 8.72 9.65 17.01
N VAL A 94 8.19 9.24 18.15
CA VAL A 94 7.29 10.08 18.95
C VAL A 94 8.06 11.32 19.39
N GLU A 95 7.63 12.49 18.92
CA GLU A 95 8.20 13.79 19.27
C GLU A 95 7.44 14.41 20.44
N THR A 96 6.11 14.36 20.41
CA THR A 96 5.25 14.96 21.45
C THR A 96 3.97 14.17 21.62
N LEU A 97 3.55 14.01 22.87
CA LEU A 97 2.31 13.34 23.25
C LEU A 97 1.23 14.38 23.54
N GLY A 98 0.05 14.20 22.94
CA GLY A 98 -1.15 14.93 23.30
C GLY A 98 -1.70 14.52 24.66
N ALA A 99 -2.64 15.30 25.19
CA ALA A 99 -3.25 15.02 26.48
C ALA A 99 -3.92 13.63 26.50
N GLY A 100 -3.73 12.88 27.58
CA GLY A 100 -4.33 11.56 27.77
C GLY A 100 -3.58 10.39 27.11
N VAL A 101 -2.57 10.64 26.29
CA VAL A 101 -1.76 9.57 25.68
C VAL A 101 -0.75 9.03 26.69
N SER A 102 -0.82 7.73 26.97
CA SER A 102 0.10 7.01 27.87
C SER A 102 0.65 5.70 27.28
N SER A 103 0.17 5.30 26.10
CA SER A 103 0.57 4.08 25.38
C SER A 103 1.99 4.14 24.80
N PHE A 104 2.56 5.34 24.66
CA PHE A 104 3.90 5.56 24.10
C PHE A 104 4.74 6.48 24.99
N LYS A 105 6.04 6.52 24.72
CA LYS A 105 6.99 7.49 25.30
C LYS A 105 7.57 8.34 24.19
N VAL A 106 7.95 9.58 24.51
CA VAL A 106 8.79 10.37 23.60
C VAL A 106 10.06 9.59 23.27
N GLY A 107 10.40 9.53 21.98
CA GLY A 107 11.49 8.72 21.45
C GLY A 107 11.12 7.28 21.06
N SER A 108 9.92 6.78 21.38
CA SER A 108 9.43 5.50 20.84
C SER A 108 9.43 5.54 19.32
N ARG A 109 9.89 4.48 18.66
CA ARG A 109 9.81 4.35 17.21
C ARG A 109 8.47 3.74 16.83
N VAL A 110 7.76 4.39 15.92
CA VAL A 110 6.36 4.06 15.60
C VAL A 110 6.11 4.02 14.09
N THR A 111 5.04 3.31 13.72
CA THR A 111 4.44 3.27 12.38
C THR A 111 2.92 3.14 12.51
N CYS A 112 2.18 3.26 11.42
CA CYS A 112 0.72 3.10 11.39
C CYS A 112 0.28 2.38 10.10
N PRO A 113 -0.90 1.73 10.08
CA PRO A 113 -1.51 1.28 8.83
C PRO A 113 -1.90 2.47 7.95
N VAL A 114 -2.11 2.18 6.66
CA VAL A 114 -2.63 3.18 5.71
C VAL A 114 -4.13 3.40 5.89
N ASN A 115 -4.88 2.29 5.97
CA ASN A 115 -6.32 2.31 6.21
C ASN A 115 -6.56 2.27 7.72
N LEU A 116 -7.03 3.39 8.26
CA LEU A 116 -7.30 3.59 9.68
C LEU A 116 -8.78 3.28 9.96
N PRO A 117 -9.11 2.16 10.64
CA PRO A 117 -10.49 1.78 10.88
C PRO A 117 -11.28 2.85 11.65
N ARG A 118 -12.50 3.14 11.20
CA ARG A 118 -13.47 4.06 11.81
C ARG A 118 -14.86 3.43 11.78
N VAL A 119 -14.94 2.23 12.38
CA VAL A 119 -16.16 1.41 12.44
C VAL A 119 -17.23 2.12 13.27
N ARG A 120 -18.44 2.22 12.73
CA ARG A 120 -19.60 2.83 13.40
C ARG A 120 -20.91 2.21 12.93
N PRO A 121 -22.03 2.36 13.66
CA PRO A 121 -23.35 1.94 13.16
C PRO A 121 -23.61 2.50 11.75
N GLY A 122 -24.00 1.64 10.81
CA GLY A 122 -24.19 2.00 9.40
C GLY A 122 -22.93 2.03 8.52
N ALA A 123 -21.73 1.91 9.10
CA ALA A 123 -20.46 1.77 8.36
C ALA A 123 -19.56 0.72 9.05
N PRO A 124 -19.91 -0.57 8.95
CA PRO A 124 -19.21 -1.66 9.67
C PRO A 124 -17.78 -1.90 9.16
N MET A 125 -17.45 -1.43 7.95
CA MET A 125 -16.10 -1.43 7.38
C MET A 125 -15.65 0.00 7.06
N GLY A 126 -16.10 0.98 7.86
CA GLY A 126 -15.67 2.36 7.71
C GLY A 126 -14.19 2.52 8.04
N PHE A 127 -13.47 3.33 7.26
CA PHE A 127 -12.08 3.69 7.48
C PHE A 127 -11.80 5.08 6.90
N ILE A 128 -10.66 5.66 7.28
CA ILE A 128 -10.06 6.82 6.63
C ILE A 128 -8.62 6.46 6.21
N VAL A 129 -8.03 7.24 5.31
CA VAL A 129 -6.69 7.00 4.78
C VAL A 129 -5.77 8.15 5.12
N ILE A 130 -4.66 7.83 5.77
CA ILE A 130 -3.57 8.79 6.03
C ILE A 130 -2.95 9.25 4.70
N GLY A 131 -2.77 10.56 4.53
CA GLY A 131 -2.35 11.17 3.27
C GLY A 131 -3.47 11.40 2.24
N SER A 132 -4.73 11.07 2.57
CA SER A 132 -5.93 11.36 1.76
C SER A 132 -6.94 12.17 2.59
N GLU A 133 -7.63 11.54 3.54
CA GLU A 133 -8.64 12.20 4.38
C GLU A 133 -8.01 13.03 5.50
N ILE A 134 -6.78 12.69 5.90
CA ILE A 134 -5.96 13.44 6.86
C ILE A 134 -4.54 13.62 6.30
N ASP A 135 -3.77 14.55 6.88
CA ASP A 135 -2.38 14.78 6.47
C ASP A 135 -1.49 13.58 6.77
N GLY A 136 -0.57 13.28 5.86
CA GLY A 136 0.32 12.12 5.92
C GLY A 136 1.79 12.46 6.16
N ALA A 137 2.65 11.53 5.77
CA ALA A 137 4.06 11.48 6.12
C ALA A 137 5.01 12.19 5.14
N PHE A 138 4.52 12.83 4.07
CA PHE A 138 5.37 13.65 3.18
C PHE A 138 5.68 15.04 3.78
N ALA A 139 6.12 15.04 5.04
CA ALA A 139 6.54 16.20 5.83
C ALA A 139 7.51 15.76 6.94
N GLN A 140 8.21 16.71 7.58
CA GLN A 140 9.08 16.37 8.72
C GLN A 140 8.30 15.90 9.96
N TYR A 141 7.02 16.31 10.10
CA TYR A 141 6.16 15.89 11.19
C TYR A 141 4.76 15.52 10.69
N CYS A 142 4.14 14.54 11.36
CA CYS A 142 2.79 14.07 11.09
C CYS A 142 2.07 13.85 12.42
N VAL A 143 0.80 14.25 12.51
CA VAL A 143 -0.05 13.98 13.68
C VAL A 143 -0.91 12.76 13.40
N VAL A 144 -0.88 11.80 14.32
CA VAL A 144 -1.66 10.55 14.21
C VAL A 144 -2.36 10.29 15.54
N ASP A 145 -3.56 9.72 15.51
CA ASP A 145 -4.24 9.27 16.73
C ASP A 145 -3.41 8.14 17.38
N ALA A 146 -3.28 8.14 18.71
CA ALA A 146 -2.45 7.16 19.41
C ALA A 146 -2.91 5.72 19.17
N ASP A 147 -4.21 5.51 18.96
CA ASP A 147 -4.81 4.19 18.71
C ASP A 147 -4.50 3.64 17.30
N ASP A 148 -4.05 4.49 16.38
CA ASP A 148 -3.62 4.08 15.03
C ASP A 148 -2.11 3.79 14.96
N LEU A 149 -1.35 4.10 16.01
CA LEU A 149 0.10 3.89 16.06
C LEU A 149 0.45 2.51 16.63
N TYR A 150 1.56 1.98 16.12
CA TYR A 150 2.14 0.71 16.55
C TYR A 150 3.61 0.91 16.91
N ASP A 151 4.03 0.33 18.05
CA ASP A 151 5.42 0.34 18.49
C ASP A 151 6.27 -0.64 17.68
N VAL A 152 7.32 -0.11 17.05
CA VAL A 152 8.32 -0.85 16.29
C VAL A 152 9.73 -0.58 16.80
N THR A 153 9.86 -0.15 18.05
CA THR A 153 11.15 0.15 18.71
C THR A 153 12.06 -1.07 18.76
N ALA A 154 11.49 -2.27 18.93
CA ALA A 154 12.24 -3.52 18.99
C ALA A 154 12.69 -4.06 17.62
N SER A 155 12.11 -3.56 16.53
CA SER A 155 12.41 -4.07 15.18
C SER A 155 13.89 -3.88 14.80
N PRO A 156 14.54 -4.90 14.22
CA PRO A 156 15.90 -4.75 13.71
C PRO A 156 15.96 -3.99 12.38
N LEU A 157 14.81 -3.69 11.77
CA LEU A 157 14.73 -2.97 10.51
C LEU A 157 15.12 -1.50 10.68
N THR A 158 15.69 -0.94 9.62
CA THR A 158 15.94 0.51 9.50
C THR A 158 14.63 1.28 9.37
N ASP A 159 14.64 2.58 9.66
CA ASP A 159 13.46 3.44 9.50
C ASP A 159 12.95 3.44 8.05
N VAL A 160 13.87 3.35 7.09
CA VAL A 160 13.57 3.24 5.65
C VAL A 160 12.85 1.93 5.32
N GLU A 161 13.32 0.81 5.88
CA GLU A 161 12.65 -0.49 5.70
C GLU A 161 11.28 -0.48 6.38
N VAL A 162 11.15 0.03 7.61
CA VAL A 162 9.85 0.13 8.27
C VAL A 162 8.88 0.99 7.46
N ALA A 163 9.32 2.13 6.91
CA ALA A 163 8.49 2.98 6.05
C ALA A 163 8.13 2.35 4.69
N ALA A 164 8.72 1.22 4.32
CA ALA A 164 8.39 0.52 3.07
C ALA A 164 7.29 -0.55 3.25
N ILE A 165 6.83 -0.78 4.48
CA ILE A 165 5.91 -1.86 4.85
C ILE A 165 4.44 -1.45 4.79
N PRO A 166 3.98 -0.31 5.35
CA PRO A 166 2.61 -0.19 5.79
C PRO A 166 1.54 -0.44 4.72
N CYS A 167 1.63 0.26 3.59
CA CYS A 167 0.69 0.13 2.49
C CYS A 167 0.82 -1.23 1.81
N ALA A 168 2.04 -1.59 1.42
CA ALA A 168 2.29 -2.74 0.55
C ALA A 168 2.02 -4.06 1.28
N PHE A 169 2.59 -4.22 2.47
CA PHE A 169 2.43 -5.41 3.28
C PHE A 169 1.06 -5.44 3.96
N GLY A 170 0.50 -4.30 4.39
CA GLY A 170 -0.87 -4.24 4.91
C GLY A 170 -1.88 -4.77 3.88
N THR A 171 -1.74 -4.31 2.63
CA THR A 171 -2.59 -4.76 1.53
C THR A 171 -2.37 -6.23 1.21
N ALA A 172 -1.11 -6.68 1.11
CA ALA A 172 -0.79 -8.08 0.84
C ALA A 172 -1.30 -9.02 1.94
N GLU A 173 -1.11 -8.68 3.21
CA GLU A 173 -1.60 -9.46 4.34
C GLU A 173 -3.13 -9.53 4.36
N GLY A 174 -3.81 -8.42 4.04
CA GLY A 174 -5.26 -8.38 3.87
C GLY A 174 -5.74 -9.31 2.75
N LEU A 175 -5.13 -9.23 1.57
CA LEU A 175 -5.41 -10.07 0.41
C LEU A 175 -5.26 -11.57 0.74
N LEU A 176 -4.09 -11.95 1.26
CA LEU A 176 -3.78 -13.35 1.59
C LEU A 176 -4.67 -13.89 2.70
N THR A 177 -5.03 -13.07 3.67
CA THR A 177 -5.94 -13.46 4.76
C THR A 177 -7.36 -13.68 4.22
N ARG A 178 -7.87 -12.76 3.40
CA ARG A 178 -9.23 -12.83 2.88
C ARG A 178 -9.41 -13.97 1.88
N ALA A 179 -8.38 -14.26 1.09
CA ALA A 179 -8.34 -15.41 0.20
C ALA A 179 -8.13 -16.75 0.93
N GLY A 180 -7.80 -16.75 2.22
CA GLY A 180 -7.60 -17.97 3.00
C GLY A 180 -6.30 -18.71 2.67
N VAL A 181 -5.23 -17.99 2.31
CA VAL A 181 -3.94 -18.59 1.94
C VAL A 181 -3.31 -19.30 3.14
N THR A 182 -3.03 -20.59 2.97
CA THR A 182 -2.44 -21.51 3.94
C THR A 182 -1.31 -22.35 3.30
N ALA A 183 -0.59 -23.13 4.12
CA ALA A 183 0.52 -23.95 3.67
C ALA A 183 0.09 -25.00 2.63
N GLY A 184 0.96 -25.25 1.64
CA GLY A 184 0.76 -26.27 0.60
C GLY A 184 -0.12 -25.86 -0.58
N GLN A 185 -0.76 -24.69 -0.53
CA GLN A 185 -1.55 -24.17 -1.65
C GLN A 185 -0.67 -23.62 -2.79
N GLU A 186 -1.17 -23.75 -4.00
CA GLU A 186 -0.64 -23.12 -5.21
C GLU A 186 -1.20 -21.70 -5.35
N VAL A 187 -0.33 -20.69 -5.24
CA VAL A 187 -0.73 -19.28 -5.25
C VAL A 187 -0.11 -18.57 -6.45
N LEU A 188 -0.95 -18.01 -7.31
CA LEU A 188 -0.52 -17.13 -8.40
C LEU A 188 -0.59 -15.67 -7.94
N ILE A 189 0.47 -14.90 -8.20
CA ILE A 189 0.55 -13.47 -7.84
C ILE A 189 0.86 -12.65 -9.08
N THR A 190 -0.02 -11.70 -9.43
CA THR A 190 0.20 -10.76 -10.53
C THR A 190 0.98 -9.52 -10.06
N GLY A 191 1.56 -8.76 -10.99
CA GLY A 191 2.30 -7.54 -10.64
C GLY A 191 3.42 -7.80 -9.61
N ALA A 192 3.99 -9.01 -9.62
CA ALA A 192 4.69 -9.59 -8.48
C ALA A 192 6.02 -8.91 -8.12
N SER A 193 6.48 -7.97 -8.96
CA SER A 193 7.68 -7.16 -8.70
C SER A 193 7.39 -5.76 -8.16
N GLY A 194 6.12 -5.35 -8.09
CA GLY A 194 5.71 -4.10 -7.44
C GLY A 194 5.64 -4.26 -5.91
N GLY A 195 5.37 -3.16 -5.21
CA GLY A 195 5.33 -3.14 -3.74
C GLY A 195 4.39 -4.20 -3.12
N VAL A 196 3.10 -4.17 -3.47
CA VAL A 196 2.12 -5.15 -2.93
C VAL A 196 2.43 -6.56 -3.42
N GLY A 197 2.80 -6.72 -4.70
CA GLY A 197 3.11 -8.02 -5.29
C GLY A 197 4.28 -8.73 -4.59
N LEU A 198 5.40 -8.03 -4.36
CA LEU A 198 6.56 -8.59 -3.64
C LEU A 198 6.22 -8.90 -2.18
N ALA A 199 5.46 -8.04 -1.51
CA ALA A 199 5.00 -8.31 -0.16
C ALA A 199 4.11 -9.57 -0.10
N ALA A 200 3.22 -9.75 -1.09
CA ALA A 200 2.38 -10.94 -1.18
C ALA A 200 3.20 -12.20 -1.46
N VAL A 201 4.24 -12.12 -2.29
CA VAL A 201 5.19 -13.23 -2.51
C VAL A 201 5.86 -13.64 -1.20
N GLU A 202 6.41 -12.67 -0.45
CA GLU A 202 7.08 -12.93 0.83
C GLU A 202 6.13 -13.57 1.84
N LEU A 203 4.98 -12.93 2.07
CA LEU A 203 4.02 -13.36 3.09
C LEU A 203 3.39 -14.71 2.75
N ALA A 204 3.09 -14.98 1.47
CA ALA A 204 2.58 -16.28 1.04
C ALA A 204 3.63 -17.39 1.21
N ALA A 205 4.89 -17.13 0.83
CA ALA A 205 5.99 -18.07 1.05
C ALA A 205 6.22 -18.33 2.55
N LEU A 206 6.16 -17.29 3.39
CA LEU A 206 6.25 -17.42 4.86
C LEU A 206 5.13 -18.26 5.47
N ARG A 207 3.95 -18.27 4.85
CA ARG A 207 2.82 -19.15 5.22
C ARG A 207 2.97 -20.59 4.72
N GLY A 208 4.03 -20.90 3.96
CA GLY A 208 4.30 -22.22 3.40
C GLY A 208 3.53 -22.52 2.11
N ALA A 209 2.98 -21.51 1.43
CA ALA A 209 2.37 -21.67 0.12
C ALA A 209 3.43 -21.77 -1.00
N ARG A 210 3.11 -22.45 -2.10
CA ARG A 210 3.96 -22.48 -3.30
C ARG A 210 3.57 -21.34 -4.23
N VAL A 211 4.44 -20.34 -4.32
CA VAL A 211 4.15 -19.09 -5.05
C VAL A 211 4.65 -19.18 -6.50
N THR A 212 3.75 -18.94 -7.45
CA THR A 212 4.04 -18.62 -8.84
C THR A 212 3.82 -17.12 -9.07
N ALA A 213 4.83 -16.43 -9.59
CA ALA A 213 4.82 -14.98 -9.69
C ALA A 213 4.87 -14.51 -11.16
N LEU A 214 3.93 -13.66 -11.57
CA LEU A 214 3.95 -13.01 -12.88
C LEU A 214 4.80 -11.73 -12.83
N THR A 215 5.91 -11.73 -13.57
CA THR A 215 6.85 -10.61 -13.61
C THR A 215 7.62 -10.60 -14.92
N SER A 216 8.25 -9.48 -15.29
CA SER A 216 9.21 -9.50 -16.41
C SER A 216 10.48 -10.25 -16.04
N ALA A 217 11.13 -10.83 -17.05
CA ALA A 217 12.43 -11.51 -16.91
C ALA A 217 13.48 -10.67 -16.18
N ALA A 218 13.56 -9.36 -16.48
CA ALA A 218 14.50 -8.43 -15.83
C ALA A 218 14.35 -8.35 -14.30
N LYS A 219 13.16 -8.66 -13.76
CA LYS A 219 12.86 -8.59 -12.32
C LYS A 219 12.68 -9.96 -11.66
N ALA A 220 12.74 -11.05 -12.44
CA ALA A 220 12.53 -12.40 -11.94
C ALA A 220 13.47 -12.78 -10.78
N LYS A 221 14.76 -12.36 -10.87
CA LYS A 221 15.74 -12.61 -9.80
C LYS A 221 15.34 -11.98 -8.46
N ALA A 222 14.83 -10.74 -8.48
CA ALA A 222 14.38 -10.06 -7.26
C ALA A 222 13.16 -10.77 -6.65
N VAL A 223 12.21 -11.17 -7.49
CA VAL A 223 10.99 -11.87 -7.08
C VAL A 223 11.29 -13.27 -6.52
N HIS A 224 12.22 -14.01 -7.13
CA HIS A 224 12.72 -15.27 -6.57
C HIS A 224 13.41 -15.07 -5.22
N GLY A 225 14.25 -14.04 -5.10
CA GLY A 225 14.91 -13.70 -3.83
C GLY A 225 13.92 -13.37 -2.70
N GLN A 226 12.68 -12.98 -3.04
CA GLN A 226 11.61 -12.68 -2.10
C GLN A 226 10.78 -13.91 -1.68
N GLY A 227 10.97 -15.07 -2.32
CA GLY A 227 10.31 -16.32 -1.95
C GLY A 227 9.45 -16.96 -3.04
N ALA A 228 9.39 -16.41 -4.26
CA ALA A 228 8.68 -17.07 -5.35
C ALA A 228 9.36 -18.40 -5.71
N ALA A 229 8.57 -19.48 -5.78
CA ALA A 229 9.04 -20.79 -6.21
C ALA A 229 9.20 -20.85 -7.73
N VAL A 230 8.31 -20.19 -8.47
CA VAL A 230 8.29 -20.11 -9.93
C VAL A 230 8.02 -18.67 -10.36
N THR A 231 8.67 -18.23 -11.43
CA THR A 231 8.31 -16.99 -12.13
C THR A 231 7.86 -17.30 -13.54
N LEU A 232 6.79 -16.63 -14.00
CA LEU A 232 6.35 -16.64 -15.39
C LEU A 232 6.43 -15.22 -15.94
N ASP A 233 6.68 -15.10 -17.26
CA ASP A 233 6.58 -13.80 -17.91
C ASP A 233 5.15 -13.26 -17.79
N ARG A 234 5.01 -11.93 -17.63
CA ARG A 234 3.71 -11.29 -17.46
C ARG A 234 2.74 -11.52 -18.64
N ASN A 235 3.26 -11.82 -19.83
CA ASN A 235 2.47 -12.10 -21.03
C ASN A 235 2.41 -13.60 -21.36
N ALA A 236 2.92 -14.47 -20.48
CA ALA A 236 2.86 -15.91 -20.70
C ALA A 236 1.41 -16.40 -20.61
N SER A 237 1.08 -17.40 -21.43
CA SER A 237 -0.20 -18.11 -21.29
C SER A 237 -0.23 -18.83 -19.95
N LEU A 238 -1.31 -18.62 -19.20
CA LEU A 238 -1.50 -19.26 -17.90
C LEU A 238 -2.05 -20.68 -18.07
N PRO A 239 -1.57 -21.64 -17.26
CA PRO A 239 -2.21 -22.95 -17.19
C PRO A 239 -3.60 -22.83 -16.58
N LYS A 240 -4.53 -23.65 -17.05
CA LYS A 240 -5.88 -23.78 -16.49
C LYS A 240 -5.86 -24.71 -15.27
N ASP A 241 -6.76 -24.48 -14.32
CA ASP A 241 -6.99 -25.39 -13.18
C ASP A 241 -5.74 -25.71 -12.35
N GLN A 242 -4.84 -24.74 -12.18
CA GLN A 242 -3.57 -24.97 -11.48
C GLN A 242 -3.54 -24.36 -10.07
N PHE A 243 -4.19 -23.21 -9.86
CA PHE A 243 -3.99 -22.42 -8.64
C PHE A 243 -5.16 -22.55 -7.67
N ASP A 244 -4.87 -22.71 -6.39
CA ASP A 244 -5.89 -22.64 -5.34
C ASP A 244 -6.31 -21.18 -5.09
N VAL A 245 -5.34 -20.27 -5.20
CA VAL A 245 -5.54 -18.83 -4.97
C VAL A 245 -4.84 -17.99 -6.04
N VAL A 246 -5.51 -16.92 -6.49
CA VAL A 246 -4.94 -15.84 -7.29
C VAL A 246 -5.00 -14.54 -6.49
N ILE A 247 -3.85 -13.89 -6.31
CA ILE A 247 -3.74 -12.54 -5.77
C ILE A 247 -3.45 -11.59 -6.92
N ASP A 248 -4.42 -10.74 -7.25
CA ASP A 248 -4.32 -9.81 -8.37
C ASP A 248 -4.25 -8.35 -7.91
N VAL A 249 -3.22 -7.65 -8.37
CA VAL A 249 -3.01 -6.21 -8.17
C VAL A 249 -2.87 -5.47 -9.50
N VAL A 250 -3.21 -6.14 -10.61
CA VAL A 250 -3.09 -5.63 -11.98
C VAL A 250 -4.46 -5.33 -12.57
N GLY A 251 -5.42 -6.26 -12.51
CA GLY A 251 -6.73 -6.10 -13.15
C GLY A 251 -6.66 -6.03 -14.68
N GLY A 252 -7.62 -5.34 -15.30
CA GLY A 252 -7.69 -5.13 -16.75
C GLY A 252 -8.07 -6.38 -17.56
N SER A 253 -7.70 -6.38 -18.85
CA SER A 253 -8.17 -7.37 -19.83
C SER A 253 -7.71 -8.80 -19.59
N GLY A 254 -6.62 -9.02 -18.85
CA GLY A 254 -6.10 -10.34 -18.50
C GLY A 254 -6.88 -11.07 -17.40
N TRP A 255 -7.88 -10.41 -16.79
CA TRP A 255 -8.61 -10.94 -15.65
C TRP A 255 -9.30 -12.30 -15.92
N GLY A 256 -9.88 -12.48 -17.11
CA GLY A 256 -10.54 -13.73 -17.47
C GLY A 256 -9.60 -14.95 -17.44
N ASP A 257 -8.36 -14.78 -17.91
CA ASP A 257 -7.36 -15.85 -17.88
C ASP A 257 -6.95 -16.22 -16.46
N LEU A 258 -6.94 -15.25 -15.54
CA LEU A 258 -6.68 -15.49 -14.11
C LEU A 258 -7.79 -16.34 -13.48
N ILE A 259 -9.06 -16.07 -13.80
CA ILE A 259 -10.18 -16.89 -13.35
C ILE A 259 -10.09 -18.30 -13.92
N LEU A 260 -9.72 -18.44 -15.20
CA LEU A 260 -9.55 -19.74 -15.81
C LEU A 260 -8.40 -20.56 -15.21
N ALA A 261 -7.38 -19.89 -14.67
CA ALA A 261 -6.22 -20.51 -14.04
C ALA A 261 -6.49 -21.10 -12.64
N LEU A 262 -7.57 -20.66 -11.96
CA LEU A 262 -7.97 -21.22 -10.68
C LEU A 262 -8.48 -22.66 -10.82
N LYS A 263 -8.30 -23.49 -9.79
CA LYS A 263 -9.02 -24.76 -9.65
C LYS A 263 -10.50 -24.51 -9.31
N SER A 264 -11.35 -25.51 -9.50
CA SER A 264 -12.72 -25.48 -8.95
C SER A 264 -12.69 -25.23 -7.43
N GLY A 265 -13.53 -24.31 -6.94
CA GLY A 265 -13.53 -23.83 -5.56
C GLY A 265 -12.43 -22.81 -5.24
N GLY A 266 -11.68 -22.34 -6.25
CA GLY A 266 -10.55 -21.42 -6.07
C GLY A 266 -10.95 -20.00 -5.64
N HIS A 267 -9.97 -19.28 -5.08
CA HIS A 267 -10.18 -17.94 -4.55
C HIS A 267 -9.39 -16.89 -5.34
N TYR A 268 -10.08 -15.88 -5.86
CA TYR A 268 -9.48 -14.69 -6.44
C TYR A 268 -9.59 -13.52 -5.44
N ALA A 269 -8.51 -12.78 -5.20
CA ALA A 269 -8.54 -11.59 -4.34
C ALA A 269 -7.83 -10.40 -4.98
N MET A 270 -8.44 -9.21 -4.87
CA MET A 270 -7.88 -7.98 -5.39
C MET A 270 -8.00 -6.77 -4.45
N ALA A 271 -7.05 -5.84 -4.59
CA ALA A 271 -7.00 -4.59 -3.84
C ALA A 271 -6.61 -3.38 -4.70
N GLY A 272 -6.47 -3.57 -6.02
CA GLY A 272 -6.11 -2.53 -6.98
C GLY A 272 -6.10 -3.06 -8.40
N ALA A 273 -6.16 -2.16 -9.36
CA ALA A 273 -6.28 -2.49 -10.78
C ALA A 273 -5.47 -1.52 -11.64
N ILE A 274 -4.13 -1.58 -11.54
CA ILE A 274 -3.24 -0.61 -12.19
C ILE A 274 -3.37 -0.62 -13.73
N ALA A 275 -3.74 -1.75 -14.33
CA ALA A 275 -3.99 -1.88 -15.76
C ALA A 275 -5.42 -1.48 -16.18
N GLY A 276 -6.24 -1.03 -15.23
CA GLY A 276 -7.60 -0.57 -15.44
C GLY A 276 -8.61 -1.36 -14.61
N PRO A 277 -9.65 -0.70 -14.06
CA PRO A 277 -10.65 -1.34 -13.22
C PRO A 277 -11.72 -2.11 -14.01
N MET A 278 -11.80 -1.90 -15.33
CA MET A 278 -12.81 -2.51 -16.19
C MET A 278 -12.36 -3.89 -16.68
N VAL A 279 -13.21 -4.89 -16.46
CA VAL A 279 -12.97 -6.29 -16.87
C VAL A 279 -14.17 -6.83 -17.63
N GLN A 280 -13.91 -7.79 -18.54
CA GLN A 280 -14.94 -8.57 -19.21
C GLN A 280 -14.87 -10.01 -18.69
N ALA A 281 -16.03 -10.58 -18.35
CA ALA A 281 -16.12 -11.90 -17.71
C ALA A 281 -17.22 -12.77 -18.34
N ASP A 282 -16.96 -14.06 -18.46
CA ASP A 282 -18.00 -15.07 -18.63
C ASP A 282 -18.38 -15.62 -17.26
N LEU A 283 -19.59 -15.32 -16.78
CA LEU A 283 -20.04 -15.74 -15.45
C LEU A 283 -20.06 -17.26 -15.28
N ARG A 284 -20.14 -18.03 -16.38
CA ARG A 284 -20.09 -19.50 -16.33
C ARG A 284 -18.75 -20.02 -15.82
N ASP A 285 -17.66 -19.30 -16.08
CA ASP A 285 -16.33 -19.65 -15.56
C ASP A 285 -16.22 -19.46 -14.05
N ILE A 286 -17.16 -18.73 -13.44
CA ILE A 286 -17.22 -18.47 -12.00
C ILE A 286 -18.20 -19.46 -11.35
N TYR A 287 -19.47 -19.43 -11.73
CA TYR A 287 -20.52 -20.15 -10.98
C TYR A 287 -20.52 -21.66 -11.25
N LEU A 288 -20.04 -22.16 -12.41
CA LEU A 288 -19.93 -23.61 -12.64
C LEU A 288 -18.70 -24.23 -11.97
N ARG A 289 -17.79 -23.39 -11.46
CA ARG A 289 -16.53 -23.80 -10.83
C ARG A 289 -16.42 -23.32 -9.38
N ASP A 290 -17.53 -22.83 -8.80
CA ASP A 290 -17.61 -22.36 -7.41
C ASP A 290 -16.49 -21.38 -7.01
N ILE A 291 -16.08 -20.48 -7.91
CA ILE A 291 -15.02 -19.51 -7.66
C ILE A 291 -15.50 -18.41 -6.71
N THR A 292 -14.69 -18.05 -5.71
CA THR A 292 -14.95 -16.90 -4.82
C THR A 292 -14.09 -15.71 -5.20
N ILE A 293 -14.71 -14.53 -5.36
CA ILE A 293 -14.03 -13.26 -5.68
C ILE A 293 -14.07 -12.32 -4.47
N HIS A 294 -12.90 -11.86 -4.02
CA HIS A 294 -12.72 -11.02 -2.84
C HIS A 294 -12.26 -9.60 -3.22
N GLY A 295 -13.05 -8.59 -2.84
CA GLY A 295 -12.57 -7.21 -2.75
C GLY A 295 -11.90 -6.95 -1.40
N CYS A 296 -10.69 -6.40 -1.41
CA CYS A 296 -9.83 -6.28 -0.23
C CYS A 296 -9.34 -4.83 -0.03
N THR A 297 -10.12 -4.01 0.67
CA THR A 297 -9.72 -2.64 1.04
C THR A 297 -9.61 -2.47 2.54
N TYR A 298 -10.69 -2.75 3.27
CA TYR A 298 -10.70 -2.64 4.72
C TYR A 298 -9.69 -3.61 5.37
N GLN A 299 -8.92 -3.10 6.32
CA GLN A 299 -7.95 -3.86 7.11
C GLN A 299 -8.37 -3.79 8.58
N SER A 300 -8.65 -4.94 9.21
CA SER A 300 -8.86 -4.97 10.65
C SER A 300 -7.54 -4.68 11.38
N PRO A 301 -7.57 -4.21 12.64
CA PRO A 301 -6.36 -4.00 13.44
C PRO A 301 -5.48 -5.26 13.52
N GLU A 302 -6.06 -6.46 13.45
CA GLU A 302 -5.32 -7.72 13.50
C GLU A 302 -4.40 -7.92 12.28
N ILE A 303 -4.79 -7.42 11.10
CA ILE A 303 -3.97 -7.49 9.88
C ILE A 303 -2.64 -6.78 10.13
N PHE A 304 -2.70 -5.53 10.59
CA PHE A 304 -1.50 -4.74 10.79
C PHE A 304 -0.72 -5.18 12.04
N GLY A 305 -1.41 -5.58 13.10
CA GLY A 305 -0.79 -6.14 14.31
C GLY A 305 0.11 -7.36 14.02
N ARG A 306 -0.29 -8.23 13.09
CA ARG A 306 0.56 -9.36 12.64
C ARG A 306 1.83 -8.88 11.93
N LEU A 307 1.74 -7.86 11.09
CA LEU A 307 2.91 -7.28 10.43
C LEU A 307 3.86 -6.64 11.44
N VAL A 308 3.35 -5.96 12.45
CA VAL A 308 4.15 -5.38 13.54
C VAL A 308 4.89 -6.47 14.31
N ALA A 309 4.24 -7.59 14.61
CA ALA A 309 4.92 -8.74 15.21
C ALA A 309 6.05 -9.29 14.31
N LEU A 310 5.80 -9.41 13.00
CA LEU A 310 6.81 -9.86 12.03
C LEU A 310 7.98 -8.87 11.89
N MET A 311 7.70 -7.56 11.88
CA MET A 311 8.73 -6.51 11.88
C MET A 311 9.60 -6.61 13.13
N ASN A 312 8.99 -6.63 14.31
CA ASN A 312 9.71 -6.70 15.58
C ASN A 312 10.53 -7.98 15.73
N ALA A 313 10.09 -9.08 15.13
CA ALA A 313 10.83 -10.34 15.09
C ALA A 313 11.88 -10.41 13.96
N GLY A 314 11.99 -9.40 13.09
CA GLY A 314 12.88 -9.43 11.92
C GLY A 314 12.55 -10.51 10.90
N ARG A 315 11.27 -10.90 10.80
CA ARG A 315 10.78 -12.03 10.00
C ARG A 315 10.30 -11.65 8.60
N ILE A 316 10.16 -10.36 8.34
CA ILE A 316 9.88 -9.81 7.01
C ILE A 316 10.94 -8.78 6.65
N LYS A 317 11.26 -8.66 5.37
CA LYS A 317 12.22 -7.70 4.85
C LYS A 317 11.74 -7.10 3.52
N PRO A 318 11.32 -5.83 3.52
CA PRO A 318 10.90 -5.17 2.30
C PRO A 318 12.08 -4.92 1.37
N LEU A 319 11.85 -5.07 0.07
CA LEU A 319 12.82 -4.65 -0.95
C LEU A 319 12.69 -3.14 -1.19
N VAL A 320 13.60 -2.35 -0.62
CA VAL A 320 13.75 -0.93 -0.93
C VAL A 320 14.79 -0.77 -2.02
N SER A 321 14.38 -0.24 -3.18
CA SER A 321 15.28 -0.11 -4.34
C SER A 321 16.00 1.22 -4.37
N LYS A 322 15.38 2.28 -3.83
CA LYS A 322 15.99 3.61 -3.81
C LYS A 322 15.34 4.52 -2.78
N THR A 323 16.15 5.45 -2.26
CA THR A 323 15.70 6.53 -1.38
C THR A 323 15.89 7.89 -2.06
N TYR A 324 15.06 8.86 -1.71
CA TYR A 324 15.15 10.24 -2.19
C TYR A 324 14.97 11.22 -1.04
N PRO A 325 15.62 12.39 -1.07
CA PRO A 325 15.22 13.51 -0.23
C PRO A 325 13.76 13.90 -0.51
N LEU A 326 13.02 14.37 0.50
CA LEU A 326 11.61 14.74 0.36
C LEU A 326 11.36 15.79 -0.72
N GLN A 327 12.27 16.76 -0.88
CA GLN A 327 12.19 17.80 -1.92
C GLN A 327 12.21 17.25 -3.37
N ASP A 328 12.72 16.02 -3.57
CA ASP A 328 12.81 15.37 -4.88
C ASP A 328 11.57 14.53 -5.21
N ILE A 329 10.44 14.74 -4.52
CA ILE A 329 9.22 13.93 -4.65
C ILE A 329 8.73 13.77 -6.09
N ALA A 330 8.77 14.82 -6.92
CA ALA A 330 8.32 14.75 -8.29
C ALA A 330 9.15 13.74 -9.11
N LYS A 331 10.48 13.80 -8.97
CA LYS A 331 11.42 12.86 -9.59
C LYS A 331 11.24 11.44 -9.04
N ALA A 332 11.01 11.31 -7.73
CA ALA A 332 10.78 10.02 -7.11
C ALA A 332 9.46 9.38 -7.61
N GLN A 333 8.39 10.15 -7.79
CA GLN A 333 7.14 9.66 -8.36
C GLN A 333 7.26 9.33 -9.85
N GLU A 334 8.01 10.11 -10.63
CA GLU A 334 8.31 9.79 -12.03
C GLU A 334 9.03 8.42 -12.16
N GLU A 335 10.09 8.20 -11.37
CA GLU A 335 10.80 6.92 -11.37
C GLU A 335 9.92 5.77 -10.85
N PHE A 336 9.07 6.03 -9.86
CA PHE A 336 8.06 5.07 -9.37
C PHE A 336 7.03 4.70 -10.44
N GLN A 337 6.59 5.67 -11.27
CA GLN A 337 5.64 5.45 -12.36
C GLN A 337 6.28 4.72 -13.55
N SER A 338 7.59 4.88 -13.78
CA SER A 338 8.30 4.13 -14.84
C SER A 338 8.24 2.60 -14.67
N LYS A 339 7.93 2.12 -13.45
CA LYS A 339 7.94 0.70 -13.05
C LYS A 339 9.22 -0.01 -13.47
N SER A 340 10.37 0.68 -13.55
CA SER A 340 11.65 0.09 -13.93
C SER A 340 12.30 -0.68 -12.79
N LEU A 341 12.18 -0.19 -11.56
CA LEU A 341 12.71 -0.82 -10.35
C LEU A 341 11.69 -1.78 -9.70
N PRO A 342 12.14 -2.87 -9.06
CA PRO A 342 11.27 -3.70 -8.21
C PRO A 342 11.07 -3.05 -6.83
N GLY A 343 10.06 -3.48 -6.06
CA GLY A 343 9.93 -3.10 -4.66
C GLY A 343 9.44 -1.67 -4.44
N LYS A 344 10.04 -1.00 -3.45
CA LYS A 344 9.58 0.27 -2.91
C LYS A 344 10.60 1.39 -3.12
N LEU A 345 10.08 2.60 -3.31
CA LEU A 345 10.85 3.85 -3.21
C LEU A 345 10.44 4.57 -1.92
N VAL A 346 11.40 5.19 -1.24
CA VAL A 346 11.19 5.81 0.07
C VAL A 346 11.73 7.24 0.07
N LEU A 347 10.97 8.17 0.61
CA LEU A 347 11.35 9.56 0.82
C LEU A 347 11.91 9.74 2.23
N ILE A 348 12.93 10.59 2.34
CA ILE A 348 13.58 10.98 3.60
C ILE A 348 13.30 12.45 3.85
N PRO A 349 12.46 12.79 4.84
CA PRO A 349 12.34 14.15 5.34
C PRO A 349 13.61 14.50 6.13
N GLU A 350 14.37 15.48 5.65
CA GLU A 350 15.52 16.06 6.36
C GLU A 350 15.07 17.17 7.30
#